data_AF-A0A6B9Z6C4-F1
#
_entry.id   AF-A0A6B9Z6C4-F1
#
_cell.length_a   1.000
_cell.length_b   1.000
_cell.length_c   1.000
_cell.angle_alpha   90.00
_cell.angle_beta   90.00
_cell.angle_gamma   90.00
#
_symmetry.space_group_name_H-M   'P 1'
#
loop_
_entity.id
_entity.type
_entity.pdbx_description
1 polymer ?
#
loop_
_entity_poly.entity_id
_entity_poly.type
_entity_poly.pdbx_seq_one_letter_code
_entity_poly.pdbx_strand_id
1 'polypeptide(L)'
;MAFDQYHEPPEELSQETRTFVRMIVSLGEEAEAINWYEQRISVEKDPQAKAIMENAQHEEFKHFGMDLEFLLRKKPKWRQTLQAILFKEGDIVALGEKGEEASE
;
A
#
# COMPACT_ATOMS: atom_id res chain seq x y z
N MET A 1 5.52 -16.62 -19.41
CA MET A 1 5.69 -15.50 -18.46
C MET A 1 4.83 -15.80 -17.25
N ALA A 2 5.33 -16.64 -16.34
CA ALA A 2 4.55 -17.22 -15.24
C ALA A 2 5.00 -16.70 -13.85
N PHE A 3 5.61 -15.51 -13.82
CA PHE A 3 6.28 -14.93 -12.64
C PHE A 3 5.78 -13.52 -12.26
N ASP A 4 4.71 -12.99 -12.89
CA ASP A 4 4.28 -11.59 -12.65
C ASP A 4 3.73 -11.34 -11.23
N GLN A 5 3.35 -12.38 -10.49
CA GLN A 5 2.78 -12.24 -9.14
C GLN A 5 3.60 -12.91 -8.02
N TYR A 6 4.37 -13.95 -8.33
CA TYR A 6 5.08 -14.76 -7.33
C TYR A 6 6.55 -14.89 -7.71
N HIS A 7 7.43 -14.70 -6.72
CA HIS A 7 8.87 -14.93 -6.86
C HIS A 7 9.29 -16.37 -6.58
N GLU A 8 8.42 -17.16 -5.98
CA GLU A 8 8.63 -18.58 -5.65
C GLU A 8 7.50 -19.44 -6.26
N PRO A 9 7.71 -20.75 -6.48
CA PRO A 9 6.69 -21.64 -7.02
C PRO A 9 5.38 -21.58 -6.19
N PRO A 10 4.23 -21.20 -6.79
CA PRO A 10 2.98 -21.02 -6.03
C PRO A 10 2.49 -22.26 -5.30
N GLU A 11 2.87 -23.45 -5.78
CA GLU A 11 2.60 -24.76 -5.18
C GLU A 11 3.37 -25.02 -3.89
N GLU A 12 4.51 -24.34 -3.69
CA GLU A 12 5.31 -24.41 -2.45
C GLU A 12 4.81 -23.42 -1.39
N LEU A 13 3.95 -22.47 -1.77
CA LEU A 13 3.42 -21.46 -0.87
C LEU A 13 2.16 -21.93 -0.14
N SER A 14 2.12 -21.69 1.17
CA SER A 14 0.91 -21.92 1.97
C SER A 14 -0.27 -21.07 1.47
N GLN A 15 -1.50 -21.53 1.73
CA GLN A 15 -2.70 -20.77 1.40
C GLN A 15 -2.69 -19.37 2.03
N GLU A 16 -2.19 -19.26 3.27
CA GLU A 16 -2.03 -17.99 3.96
C GLU A 16 -1.06 -17.06 3.22
N THR A 17 0.10 -17.57 2.80
CA THR A 17 1.10 -16.79 2.06
C THR A 17 0.55 -16.34 0.72
N ARG A 18 -0.19 -17.19 0.01
CA ARG A 18 -0.83 -16.81 -1.25
C ARG A 18 -1.89 -15.72 -1.05
N THR A 19 -2.65 -15.75 0.04
CA THR A 19 -3.55 -14.65 0.40
C THR A 19 -2.79 -13.37 0.74
N PHE A 20 -1.69 -13.48 1.48
CA PHE A 20 -0.83 -12.33 1.77
C PHE A 20 -0.28 -11.69 0.48
N VAL A 21 0.20 -12.49 -0.46
CA VAL A 21 0.67 -12.01 -1.78
C VAL A 21 -0.43 -11.30 -2.54
N ARG A 22 -1.66 -11.85 -2.59
CA ARG A 22 -2.79 -11.17 -3.25
C ARG A 22 -3.01 -9.76 -2.67
N MET A 23 -3.04 -9.64 -1.35
CA MET A 23 -3.28 -8.36 -0.69
C MET A 23 -2.10 -7.38 -0.84
N ILE A 24 -0.86 -7.87 -0.89
CA ILE A 24 0.31 -7.02 -1.20
C ILE A 24 0.24 -6.48 -2.63
N VAL A 25 -0.14 -7.32 -3.58
CA VAL A 25 -0.25 -6.93 -4.99
C VAL A 25 -1.37 -5.90 -5.15
N SER A 26 -2.54 -6.12 -4.55
CA SER A 26 -3.63 -5.14 -4.55
C SER A 26 -3.20 -3.81 -3.94
N LEU A 27 -2.55 -3.81 -2.76
CA LEU A 27 -2.00 -2.58 -2.16
C LEU A 27 -1.05 -1.83 -3.13
N GLY A 28 -0.21 -2.58 -3.86
CA GLY A 28 0.70 -2.04 -4.87
C GLY A 28 -0.03 -1.44 -6.07
N GLU A 29 -1.04 -2.12 -6.60
CA GLU A 29 -1.88 -1.64 -7.70
C GLU A 29 -2.59 -0.33 -7.33
N GLU A 30 -3.11 -0.20 -6.11
CA GLU A 30 -3.73 1.04 -5.63
C GLU A 30 -2.71 2.19 -5.57
N ALA A 31 -1.48 1.92 -5.10
CA ALA A 31 -0.41 2.91 -5.09
C ALA A 31 0.00 3.35 -6.51
N GLU A 32 0.03 2.43 -7.47
CA GLU A 32 0.27 2.75 -8.87
C GLU A 32 -0.86 3.61 -9.47
N ALA A 33 -2.12 3.27 -9.20
CA ALA A 33 -3.28 4.04 -9.65
C ALA A 33 -3.26 5.47 -9.08
N ILE A 34 -2.97 5.62 -7.78
CA ILE A 34 -2.78 6.92 -7.12
C ILE A 34 -1.73 7.75 -7.85
N ASN A 35 -0.56 7.16 -8.10
CA ASN A 35 0.54 7.82 -8.80
C ASN A 35 0.16 8.23 -10.24
N TRP A 36 -0.52 7.35 -10.98
CA TRP A 36 -0.95 7.68 -12.34
C TRP A 36 -1.97 8.81 -12.38
N TYR A 37 -2.95 8.82 -11.47
CA TYR A 37 -3.91 9.91 -11.39
C TYR A 37 -3.23 11.21 -10.99
N GLU A 38 -2.30 11.20 -10.02
CA GLU A 38 -1.55 12.39 -9.61
C GLU A 38 -0.87 13.06 -10.82
N GLN A 39 -0.18 12.25 -11.65
CA GLN A 39 0.47 12.73 -12.86
C GLN A 39 -0.53 13.30 -13.88
N ARG A 40 -1.64 12.58 -14.14
CA ARG A 40 -2.64 13.01 -15.12
C ARG A 40 -3.35 14.30 -14.68
N ILE A 41 -3.79 14.38 -13.42
CA ILE A 41 -4.44 15.55 -12.81
C ILE A 41 -3.54 16.78 -12.92
N SER A 42 -2.22 16.63 -12.79
CA SER A 42 -1.26 17.73 -12.86
C SER A 42 -1.18 18.42 -14.23
N VAL A 43 -1.53 17.70 -15.32
CA VAL A 43 -1.41 18.21 -16.71
C VAL A 43 -2.74 18.31 -17.46
N GLU A 44 -3.82 17.76 -16.92
CA GLU A 44 -5.14 17.76 -17.55
C GLU A 44 -5.73 19.17 -17.65
N LYS A 45 -6.27 19.48 -18.84
CA LYS A 45 -6.86 20.78 -19.18
C LYS A 45 -8.38 20.73 -19.22
N ASP A 46 -8.97 19.57 -19.50
CA ASP A 46 -10.42 19.40 -19.48
C ASP A 46 -10.92 19.30 -18.03
N PRO A 47 -11.77 20.24 -17.56
CA PRO A 47 -12.20 20.26 -16.17
C PRO A 47 -13.09 19.08 -15.78
N GLN A 48 -13.81 18.47 -16.74
CA GLN A 48 -14.64 17.32 -16.48
C GLN A 48 -13.78 16.06 -16.32
N ALA A 49 -12.80 15.86 -17.21
CA ALA A 49 -11.84 14.75 -17.09
C ALA A 49 -11.05 14.84 -15.78
N LYS A 50 -10.58 16.05 -15.42
CA LYS A 50 -9.88 16.28 -14.17
C LYS A 50 -10.72 15.91 -12.94
N ALA A 51 -11.97 16.36 -12.89
CA ALA A 51 -12.88 16.04 -11.78
C ALA A 51 -13.15 14.53 -11.65
N ILE A 52 -13.25 13.81 -12.78
CA ILE A 52 -13.40 12.34 -12.78
C ILE A 52 -12.16 11.68 -12.19
N MET A 53 -10.96 12.12 -12.59
CA MET A 53 -9.69 11.56 -12.10
C MET A 53 -9.47 11.86 -10.62
N GLU A 54 -9.79 13.07 -10.15
CA GLU A 54 -9.71 13.43 -8.72
C GLU A 54 -10.66 12.57 -7.88
N ASN A 55 -11.88 12.33 -8.36
CA ASN A 55 -12.82 11.44 -7.67
C ASN A 55 -12.29 10.00 -7.64
N ALA A 56 -11.80 9.48 -8.77
CA ALA A 56 -11.25 8.13 -8.85
C ALA A 56 -10.03 7.95 -7.92
N GLN A 57 -9.08 8.89 -7.94
CA GLN A 57 -7.90 8.86 -7.07
C GLN A 57 -8.27 8.81 -5.59
N HIS A 58 -9.28 9.58 -5.17
CA HIS A 58 -9.73 9.58 -3.78
C HIS A 58 -10.31 8.22 -3.36
N GLU A 59 -10.97 7.50 -4.27
CA GLU A 59 -11.42 6.14 -4.00
C GLU A 59 -10.24 5.17 -3.79
N GLU A 60 -9.14 5.34 -4.52
CA GLU A 60 -7.96 4.48 -4.37
C GLU A 60 -7.26 4.69 -3.01
N PHE A 61 -7.30 5.89 -2.43
CA PHE A 61 -6.82 6.10 -1.04
C PHE A 61 -7.55 5.21 -0.03
N LYS A 62 -8.87 5.04 -0.23
CA LYS A 62 -9.71 4.17 0.60
C LYS A 62 -9.34 2.70 0.37
N HIS A 63 -9.17 2.27 -0.88
CA HIS A 63 -8.77 0.89 -1.19
C HIS A 63 -7.38 0.57 -0.62
N PHE A 64 -6.40 1.45 -0.82
CA PHE A 64 -5.07 1.34 -0.24
C PHE A 64 -5.11 1.19 1.30
N GLY A 65 -5.90 2.04 1.98
CA GLY A 65 -6.04 1.97 3.43
C GLY A 65 -6.66 0.66 3.93
N MET A 66 -7.64 0.13 3.20
CA MET A 66 -8.29 -1.15 3.52
C MET A 66 -7.32 -2.33 3.39
N ASP A 67 -6.54 -2.37 2.31
CA ASP A 67 -5.56 -3.42 2.04
C ASP A 67 -4.41 -3.37 3.05
N LEU A 68 -3.90 -2.17 3.35
CA LEU A 68 -2.86 -1.98 4.36
C LEU A 68 -3.31 -2.49 5.72
N GLU A 69 -4.50 -2.09 6.19
CA GLU A 69 -5.01 -2.54 7.50
C GLU A 69 -5.18 -4.07 7.57
N PHE A 70 -5.62 -4.72 6.48
CA PHE A 70 -5.66 -6.18 6.45
C PHE A 70 -4.27 -6.79 6.68
N LEU A 71 -3.25 -6.26 5.99
CA LEU A 71 -1.86 -6.73 6.10
C LEU A 71 -1.30 -6.51 7.51
N LEU A 72 -1.56 -5.35 8.13
CA LEU A 72 -1.14 -5.05 9.51
C LEU A 72 -1.79 -6.00 10.52
N ARG A 73 -3.05 -6.42 10.31
CA ARG A 73 -3.68 -7.46 11.15
C ARG A 73 -3.04 -8.83 11.00
N LYS A 74 -2.39 -9.12 9.87
CA LYS A 74 -1.71 -10.40 9.61
C LYS A 74 -0.24 -10.41 10.04
N LYS A 75 0.39 -9.25 10.20
CA LYS A 75 1.81 -9.13 10.57
C LYS A 75 1.97 -8.22 11.79
N PRO A 76 1.93 -8.77 13.02
CA PRO A 76 2.03 -7.99 14.27
C PRO A 76 3.27 -7.10 14.34
N LYS A 77 4.44 -7.60 13.91
CA LYS A 77 5.68 -6.84 13.84
C LYS A 77 5.52 -5.59 12.97
N TRP A 78 4.99 -5.75 11.75
CA TRP A 78 4.72 -4.64 10.83
C TRP A 78 3.76 -3.61 11.44
N ARG A 79 2.68 -4.07 12.08
CA ARG A 79 1.74 -3.19 12.79
C ARG A 79 2.42 -2.35 13.87
N GLN A 80 3.25 -2.98 14.70
CA GLN A 80 3.97 -2.30 15.77
C GLN A 80 4.94 -1.25 15.22
N THR A 81 5.70 -1.59 14.17
CA THR A 81 6.59 -0.64 13.49
C THR A 81 5.80 0.56 12.95
N LEU A 82 4.68 0.35 12.26
CA LEU A 82 3.88 1.48 11.72
C LEU A 82 3.19 2.31 12.79
N GLN A 83 2.82 1.74 13.94
CA GLN A 83 2.32 2.53 15.08
C GLN A 83 3.38 3.48 15.65
N ALA A 84 4.66 3.21 15.42
CA ALA A 84 5.74 4.13 15.78
C ALA A 84 5.79 5.35 14.85
N ILE A 85 5.38 5.19 13.58
CA ILE A 85 5.58 6.15 12.48
C ILE A 85 4.31 6.96 12.18
N LEU A 86 3.18 6.28 11.99
CA LEU A 86 1.96 6.89 11.43
C LEU A 86 1.30 7.86 12.42
N PHE A 87 0.79 8.98 11.88
CA PHE A 87 0.04 10.01 12.61
C PHE A 87 0.84 10.68 13.75
N LYS A 88 2.16 10.79 13.58
CA LYS A 88 3.04 11.49 14.52
C LYS A 88 3.80 12.61 13.81
N GLU A 89 4.13 13.63 14.58
CA GLU A 89 5.03 14.70 14.17
C GLU A 89 6.49 14.32 14.42
N GLY A 90 7.41 14.99 13.72
CA GLY A 90 8.85 14.82 13.90
C GLY A 90 9.52 14.08 12.74
N ASP A 91 10.75 13.65 12.97
CA ASP A 91 11.57 12.98 11.96
C ASP A 91 11.09 11.53 11.74
N ILE A 92 10.65 11.24 10.51
CA ILE A 92 10.06 9.95 10.13
C ILE A 92 11.09 8.82 10.25
N VAL A 93 12.36 9.08 9.91
CA VAL A 93 13.42 8.05 9.96
C VAL A 93 13.69 7.67 11.41
N ALA A 94 13.86 8.65 12.31
CA ALA A 94 14.05 8.41 13.74
C ALA A 94 12.84 7.74 14.41
N LEU A 95 11.61 8.03 13.96
CA LEU A 95 10.41 7.29 14.40
C LEU A 95 10.39 5.86 13.88
N GLY A 96 10.87 5.63 12.66
CA GLY A 96 11.02 4.32 12.04
C GLY A 96 12.01 3.45 12.79
N GLU A 97 13.22 3.96 13.07
CA GLU A 97 14.26 3.26 13.84
C GLU A 97 13.74 2.83 15.22
N LYS A 98 13.08 3.74 15.95
CA LYS A 98 12.44 3.42 17.24
C LYS A 98 11.35 2.35 17.10
N GLY A 99 10.60 2.38 16.01
CA GLY A 99 9.56 1.40 15.72
C GLY A 99 10.12 0.02 15.38
N GLU A 100 11.23 -0.02 14.67
CA GLU A 100 11.97 -1.24 14.34
C GLU A 100 12.52 -1.87 15.62
N GLU A 101 13.29 -1.12 16.41
CA GLU A 101 13.86 -1.55 17.70
C GLU A 101 12.79 -2.08 18.66
N ALA A 102 11.64 -1.41 18.76
CA ALA A 102 10.56 -1.84 19.64
C ALA A 102 9.87 -3.13 19.18
N SER A 103 10.02 -3.49 17.91
CA SER A 103 9.33 -4.62 17.24
C SER A 103 10.22 -5.84 16.99
N GLU A 104 11.50 -5.79 17.40
CA GLU A 104 12.40 -6.94 17.50
C GLU A 104 12.00 -7.90 18.61
#